data_AF-A0A6L7IPW6-F1
#
_entry.id   AF-A0A6L7IPW6-F1
#
_cell.length_a   1.000
_cell.length_b   1.000
_cell.length_c   1.000
_cell.angle_alpha   90.00
_cell.angle_beta   90.00
_cell.angle_gamma   90.00
#
_symmetry.space_group_name_H-M   'P 1'
#
loop_
_entity.id
_entity.type
_entity.pdbx_description
1 polymer ?
#
loop_
_entity_poly.entity_id
_entity_poly.type
_entity_poly.pdbx_seq_one_letter_code
_entity_poly.pdbx_strand_id
1 'polypeptide(L)'
;MRAKLSAVCLGLEAKSFDKKDASGKVVEVIDYRRAKFSTRGTTETFVLSVPRDLDCSLLADYQDAHMLVEFRFDEKYGTFKGRLLNLFSDAKAMAAAPLLSQSEAAEAAQSSHHA
;
A
#
# COMPACT_ATOMS: atom_id res chain seq x y z
N MET A 1 10.23 9.42 -2.55
CA MET A 1 9.27 10.54 -2.49
C MET A 1 7.94 10.01 -1.99
N ARG A 2 7.32 10.65 -0.99
CA ARG A 2 5.96 10.30 -0.53
C ARG A 2 4.92 11.21 -1.19
N ALA A 3 3.79 10.66 -1.59
CA ALA A 3 2.70 11.40 -2.22
C ALA A 3 1.33 10.85 -1.81
N LYS A 4 0.37 11.74 -1.60
CA LYS A 4 -1.04 11.39 -1.40
C LYS A 4 -1.72 11.33 -2.75
N LEU A 5 -2.48 10.27 -3.01
CA LEU A 5 -3.20 10.11 -4.28
C LEU A 5 -4.50 9.34 -4.10
N SER A 6 -5.40 9.50 -5.07
CA SER A 6 -6.65 8.74 -5.14
C SER A 6 -6.72 8.03 -6.48
N ALA A 7 -7.07 6.75 -6.43
CA ALA A 7 -7.14 5.90 -7.62
C ALA A 7 -8.15 4.78 -7.38
N VAL A 8 -8.71 4.25 -8.47
CA VAL A 8 -9.65 3.12 -8.38
C VAL A 8 -8.85 1.85 -8.12
N CYS A 9 -9.16 1.14 -7.05
CA CYS A 9 -8.59 -0.17 -6.78
C CYS A 9 -9.16 -1.18 -7.78
N LEU A 10 -8.28 -1.85 -8.54
CA LEU A 10 -8.68 -2.88 -9.51
C LEU A 10 -8.54 -4.31 -8.96
N GLY A 11 -7.90 -4.45 -7.81
CA GLY A 11 -7.70 -5.75 -7.18
C GLY A 11 -6.40 -5.84 -6.38
N LEU A 12 -6.47 -6.64 -5.33
CA LEU A 12 -5.35 -7.00 -4.46
C LEU A 12 -4.97 -8.46 -4.72
N GLU A 13 -3.72 -8.72 -5.11
CA GLU A 13 -3.22 -10.09 -5.26
C GLU A 13 -3.12 -10.74 -3.87
N ALA A 14 -4.16 -11.47 -3.48
CA ALA A 14 -4.27 -12.15 -2.18
C ALA A 14 -3.39 -13.42 -2.06
N LYS A 15 -2.29 -13.51 -2.82
CA LYS A 15 -1.36 -14.64 -2.69
C LYS A 15 -0.81 -14.70 -1.26
N SER A 16 -0.53 -15.92 -0.81
CA SER A 16 0.12 -16.18 0.48
C SER A 16 1.42 -15.39 0.59
N PHE A 17 1.65 -14.73 1.73
CA PHE A 17 2.95 -14.16 2.08
C PHE A 17 4.01 -15.23 2.29
N ASP A 18 3.61 -16.51 2.38
CA ASP A 18 4.52 -17.62 2.49
C ASP A 18 4.53 -18.38 1.16
N LYS A 19 5.69 -18.42 0.51
CA LYS A 19 5.91 -19.25 -0.68
C LYS A 19 6.33 -20.63 -0.23
N LYS A 20 5.61 -21.63 -0.73
CA LYS A 20 5.82 -23.04 -0.38
C LYS A 20 6.44 -23.80 -1.55
N ASP A 21 7.25 -24.80 -1.25
CA ASP A 21 7.74 -25.76 -2.25
C ASP A 21 6.68 -26.81 -2.60
N ALA A 22 7.05 -27.77 -3.47
CA ALA A 22 6.18 -28.86 -3.89
C ALA A 22 5.77 -29.81 -2.73
N SER A 23 6.50 -29.79 -1.61
CA SER A 23 6.16 -30.55 -0.40
C SER A 23 5.22 -29.79 0.55
N GLY A 24 4.89 -28.54 0.23
CA GLY A 24 4.07 -27.66 1.06
C GLY A 24 4.83 -26.95 2.18
N LYS A 25 6.16 -27.07 2.24
CA LYS A 25 7.00 -26.38 3.23
C LYS A 25 7.27 -24.94 2.81
N VAL A 26 7.17 -23.99 3.74
CA VAL A 26 7.54 -22.58 3.49
C VAL A 26 9.04 -22.51 3.21
N VAL A 27 9.40 -22.02 2.02
CA VAL A 27 10.79 -21.84 1.59
C VAL A 27 11.21 -20.38 1.56
N GLU A 28 10.24 -19.46 1.48
CA GLU A 28 10.48 -18.03 1.41
C GLU A 28 9.28 -17.28 2.00
N VAL A 29 9.56 -16.29 2.84
CA VAL A 29 8.55 -15.33 3.32
C VAL A 29 8.67 -14.07 2.47
N ILE A 30 7.55 -13.69 1.87
CA ILE A 30 7.38 -12.51 1.05
C ILE A 30 6.83 -11.41 1.96
N ASP A 31 7.50 -10.26 2.04
CA ASP A 31 7.09 -9.17 2.92
C ASP A 31 6.02 -8.24 2.30
N TYR A 32 5.66 -8.47 1.05
CA TYR A 32 4.71 -7.63 0.33
C TYR A 32 3.88 -8.43 -0.67
N ARG A 33 2.67 -7.93 -0.92
CA ARG A 33 1.81 -8.35 -2.04
C ARG A 33 1.66 -7.21 -3.04
N ARG A 34 0.98 -7.45 -4.15
CA ARG A 34 0.74 -6.44 -5.19
C ARG A 34 -0.72 -6.02 -5.21
N ALA A 35 -0.98 -4.74 -5.38
CA ALA A 35 -2.30 -4.20 -5.66
C ALA A 35 -2.25 -3.40 -6.95
N LYS A 36 -3.28 -3.57 -7.80
CA LYS A 36 -3.41 -2.86 -9.07
C LYS A 36 -4.41 -1.72 -8.93
N PHE A 37 -4.08 -0.57 -9.49
CA PHE A 37 -4.90 0.62 -9.46
C PHE A 37 -5.04 1.22 -10.85
N SER A 38 -6.09 2.02 -11.04
CA SER A 38 -6.29 2.85 -12.23
C SER A 38 -6.50 4.31 -11.84
N THR A 39 -5.87 5.21 -12.59
CA THR A 39 -6.10 6.64 -12.44
C THR A 39 -7.47 6.99 -12.99
N ARG A 40 -8.32 7.61 -12.16
CA ARG A 40 -9.70 7.93 -12.55
C ARG A 40 -9.72 8.83 -13.79
N GLY A 41 -10.53 8.46 -14.77
CA GLY A 41 -10.66 9.20 -16.03
C GLY A 41 -9.55 8.92 -17.05
N THR A 42 -8.64 7.98 -16.78
CA THR A 42 -7.62 7.54 -17.75
C THR A 42 -7.64 6.02 -17.91
N THR A 43 -6.98 5.52 -18.96
CA THR A 43 -6.75 4.08 -19.16
C THR A 43 -5.48 3.59 -18.46
N GLU A 44 -4.78 4.48 -17.74
CA GLU A 44 -3.51 4.16 -17.12
C GLU A 44 -3.73 3.31 -15.87
N THR A 45 -2.89 2.29 -15.72
CA THR A 45 -2.87 1.44 -14.54
C THR A 45 -1.47 1.35 -13.97
N PHE A 46 -1.38 1.20 -12.66
CA PHE A 46 -0.12 1.03 -11.95
C PHE A 46 -0.25 -0.01 -10.84
N VAL A 47 0.89 -0.49 -10.37
CA VAL A 47 0.96 -1.54 -9.34
C VAL A 47 1.74 -0.99 -8.15
N LEU A 48 1.19 -1.17 -6.96
CA LEU A 48 1.85 -0.85 -5.70
C LEU A 48 2.21 -2.13 -4.94
N SER A 49 3.38 -2.12 -4.32
CA SER A 49 3.72 -3.09 -3.27
C SER A 49 2.96 -2.73 -1.99
N VAL A 50 2.27 -3.72 -1.43
CA VAL A 50 1.47 -3.61 -0.21
C VAL A 50 2.16 -4.43 0.88
N PRO A 51 2.71 -3.80 1.94
CA PRO A 51 3.37 -4.50 3.03
C PRO A 51 2.45 -5.51 3.74
N ARG A 52 3.05 -6.57 4.29
CA ARG A 52 2.32 -7.63 5.02
C ARG A 52 1.55 -7.13 6.23
N ASP A 53 2.08 -6.13 6.91
CA ASP A 53 1.57 -5.52 8.13
C ASP A 53 0.56 -4.39 7.88
N LEU A 54 0.35 -3.99 6.62
CA LEU A 54 -0.61 -2.94 6.29
C LEU A 54 -2.05 -3.48 6.31
N ASP A 55 -2.91 -2.88 7.12
CA ASP A 55 -4.35 -3.16 7.06
C ASP A 55 -4.92 -2.62 5.74
N CYS A 56 -5.54 -3.53 4.98
CA CYS A 56 -6.11 -3.25 3.66
C CYS A 56 -7.63 -3.35 3.66
N SER A 57 -8.28 -3.31 4.82
CA SER A 57 -9.74 -3.35 4.98
C SER A 57 -10.48 -2.29 4.15
N LEU A 58 -9.81 -1.15 3.88
CA LEU A 58 -10.34 -0.05 3.07
C LEU A 58 -10.13 -0.21 1.56
N LEU A 59 -9.41 -1.24 1.09
CA LEU A 59 -9.27 -1.53 -0.33
C LEU A 59 -10.43 -2.42 -0.80
N ALA A 60 -11.38 -1.82 -1.49
CA ALA A 60 -12.46 -2.53 -2.16
C ALA A 60 -12.31 -2.44 -3.68
N ASP A 61 -12.54 -3.56 -4.37
CA ASP A 61 -12.47 -3.62 -5.82
C ASP A 61 -13.47 -2.66 -6.48
N TYR A 62 -12.99 -1.97 -7.51
CA TYR A 62 -13.71 -0.95 -8.28
C TYR A 62 -14.19 0.26 -7.46
N GLN A 63 -13.57 0.52 -6.30
CA GLN A 63 -13.82 1.72 -5.50
C GLN A 63 -12.59 2.63 -5.44
N ASP A 64 -12.82 3.91 -5.14
CA ASP A 64 -11.73 4.85 -4.92
C ASP A 64 -10.99 4.49 -3.62
N ALA A 65 -9.68 4.35 -3.74
CA ALA A 65 -8.77 4.23 -2.61
C ALA A 65 -8.05 5.56 -2.41
N HIS A 66 -8.08 6.06 -1.18
CA HIS A 66 -7.35 7.27 -0.76
C HIS A 66 -6.08 6.84 -0.03
N MET A 67 -4.93 7.15 -0.60
CA MET A 67 -3.67 6.47 -0.27
C MET A 67 -2.53 7.43 -0.03
N LEU A 68 -1.64 7.05 0.89
CA LEU A 68 -0.29 7.57 0.95
C LEU A 68 0.65 6.54 0.32
N VAL A 69 1.42 6.97 -0.69
CA VAL A 69 2.33 6.11 -1.45
C VAL A 69 3.74 6.66 -1.38
N GLU A 70 4.72 5.76 -1.27
CA GLU A 70 6.13 6.09 -1.45
C GLU A 70 6.65 5.57 -2.79
N PHE A 71 7.13 6.48 -3.62
CA PHE A 71 7.83 6.18 -4.86
C PHE A 71 9.34 6.17 -4.63
N ARG A 72 9.99 5.12 -5.13
CA ARG A 72 11.45 4.99 -5.21
C ARG A 72 11.84 4.67 -6.64
N PHE A 73 12.87 5.32 -7.14
CA PHE A 73 13.45 4.95 -8.42
C PHE A 73 14.28 3.67 -8.24
N ASP A 74 13.99 2.66 -9.06
CA ASP A 74 14.76 1.44 -9.16
C ASP A 74 15.74 1.58 -10.32
N GLU A 75 16.99 1.92 -9.99
CA GLU A 75 18.06 2.13 -10.96
C GLU A 75 18.35 0.89 -11.79
N LYS A 76 18.18 -0.31 -11.23
CA LYS A 76 18.46 -1.58 -11.93
C LYS A 76 17.57 -1.77 -13.14
N TYR A 77 16.31 -1.34 -13.04
CA TYR A 77 15.32 -1.49 -14.11
C TYR A 77 14.91 -0.15 -14.74
N GLY A 78 15.54 0.95 -14.34
CA GLY A 78 15.25 2.29 -14.85
C GLY A 78 13.80 2.73 -14.68
N THR A 79 13.14 2.33 -13.58
CA THR A 79 11.69 2.53 -13.39
C THR A 79 11.34 2.93 -11.96
N PHE A 80 10.20 3.59 -11.77
CA PHE A 80 9.69 3.89 -10.43
C PHE A 80 8.89 2.73 -9.85
N LYS A 81 9.16 2.40 -8.59
CA LYS A 81 8.37 1.46 -7.79
C LYS A 81 7.60 2.22 -6.71
N GLY A 82 6.31 1.93 -6.60
CA GLY A 82 5.44 2.48 -5.56
C GLY A 82 5.21 1.47 -4.43
N ARG A 83 5.28 1.93 -3.18
CA ARG A 83 4.88 1.18 -1.98
C ARG A 83 3.73 1.90 -1.30
N LEU A 84 2.66 1.17 -0.97
CA LEU A 84 1.56 1.69 -0.18
C LEU A 84 2.00 1.82 1.28
N LEU A 85 1.81 3.01 1.86
CA LEU A 85 2.20 3.31 3.24
C LEU A 85 1.00 3.45 4.18
N ASN A 86 -0.12 3.96 3.66
CA ASN A 86 -1.31 4.20 4.47
C ASN A 86 -2.57 4.27 3.58
N LEU A 87 -3.71 3.98 4.19
CA LEU A 87 -5.05 4.07 3.60
C LEU A 87 -5.92 4.98 4.46
N PHE A 88 -6.75 5.78 3.82
CA PHE A 88 -7.66 6.72 4.48
C PHE A 88 -9.09 6.40 4.09
N SER A 89 -10.02 6.64 5.02
CA SER A 89 -11.46 6.40 4.80
C SER A 89 -12.03 7.21 3.63
N ASP A 90 -11.51 8.42 3.45
CA ASP A 90 -11.98 9.38 2.46
C ASP A 90 -10.91 10.43 2.13
N ALA A 91 -11.18 11.24 1.10
CA ALA A 91 -10.28 12.30 0.66
C ALA A 91 -10.02 13.39 1.72
N LYS A 92 -10.98 13.65 2.62
CA LYS A 92 -10.83 14.67 3.67
C LYS A 92 -9.87 14.18 4.76
N ALA A 93 -10.01 12.94 5.19
CA ALA A 93 -9.10 12.27 6.10
C ALA A 93 -7.67 12.23 5.51
N MET A 94 -7.54 11.86 4.24
CA MET A 94 -6.26 11.88 3.53
C MET A 94 -5.64 13.28 3.50
N ALA A 95 -6.42 14.33 3.19
CA ALA A 95 -5.91 15.69 3.11
C ALA A 95 -5.36 16.18 4.46
N ALA A 96 -6.07 15.90 5.55
CA ALA A 96 -5.70 16.32 6.91
C ALA A 96 -4.53 15.50 7.52
N ALA A 97 -4.32 14.26 7.09
CA ALA A 97 -3.32 13.39 7.68
C ALA A 97 -1.86 13.85 7.43
N PRO A 98 -0.92 13.61 8.35
CA PRO A 98 0.50 13.79 8.05
C PRO A 98 1.00 12.76 7.03
N LEU A 99 2.18 12.96 6.45
CA LEU A 99 2.80 12.02 5.50
C LEU A 99 3.49 10.85 6.23
N LEU A 100 2.77 10.19 7.14
CA LEU A 100 3.24 9.04 7.92
C LEU A 100 2.65 7.72 7.41
N SER A 101 3.44 6.65 7.45
CA SER A 101 2.93 5.30 7.27
C SER A 101 1.94 4.94 8.38
N GLN A 102 1.15 3.88 8.17
CA GLN A 102 0.22 3.40 9.17
C GLN A 102 0.93 3.00 10.49
N SER A 103 2.11 2.38 10.40
CA SER A 103 2.92 2.01 11.56
C SER A 103 3.45 3.24 12.30
N GLU A 104 4.02 4.21 11.58
CA GLU A 104 4.52 5.47 12.16
C GLU A 104 3.40 6.26 12.85
N ALA A 105 2.19 6.26 12.26
CA ALA A 105 1.02 6.90 12.86
C ALA A 105 0.56 6.19 14.15
N ALA A 106 0.61 4.85 14.18
CA ALA A 106 0.26 4.07 15.37
C ALA A 106 1.26 4.29 16.52
N GLU A 107 2.56 4.31 16.22
CA GLU A 107 3.62 4.58 17.20
C GLU A 107 3.52 5.99 17.79
N ALA A 108 3.24 7.00 16.96
CA ALA A 108 3.05 8.38 17.40
C ALA A 108 1.83 8.52 18.34
N ALA A 109 0.74 7.80 18.07
CA ALA A 109 -0.46 7.80 18.90
C ALA A 109 -0.25 7.10 20.25
N GLN A 110 0.58 6.07 20.31
CA GLN A 110 0.91 5.38 21.57
C GLN A 110 1.84 6.24 22.44
N SER A 111 2.75 6.99 21.83
CA SER A 111 3.72 7.83 22.56
C SER A 111 3.08 9.07 23.20
N SER A 112 1.97 9.58 22.67
CA SER A 112 1.26 10.74 23.23
C SER A 112 0.34 10.40 24.41
N HIS A 113 0.05 9.12 24.67
CA HIS A 113 -0.77 8.66 25.79
C HIS A 113 0.03 8.32 27.06
N HIS A 114 1.36 8.32 26.98
CA HIS A 114 2.26 8.03 28.10
C HIS A 114 2.94 9.26 28.72
N ALA A 115 2.51 10.48 28.35
CA ALA A 115 3.01 11.74 28.87
C ALA A 115 2.10 12.35 29.95
#